data_AF-A0A920VD08-F1
#
_entry.id   AF-A0A920VD08-F1
#
_cell.length_a   1.000
_cell.length_b   1.000
_cell.length_c   1.000
_cell.angle_alpha   90.00
_cell.angle_beta   90.00
_cell.angle_gamma   90.00
#
_symmetry.space_group_name_H-M   'P 1'
#
loop_
_entity.id
_entity.type
_entity.pdbx_description
1 polymer ?
#
loop_
_entity_poly.entity_id
_entity_poly.type
_entity_poly.pdbx_seq_one_letter_code
_entity_poly.pdbx_strand_id
1 'polypeptide(L)'
;MTCSSLRHPALVFLEAAIVNTCLRETRGIAATAGAFGTRFVDMVEAYGADVKRMDFEWGGPIDPDDIRKALKDDPSVKAVLVLITRHLRGAPTR
;
A
#
# COMPACT_ATOMS: atom_id res chain seq x y z
N MET A 1 22.52 7.44 5.46
CA MET A 1 21.81 7.16 4.19
C MET A 1 20.86 8.32 3.95
N THR A 2 21.27 9.30 3.16
CA THR A 2 20.44 10.46 2.80
C THR A 2 19.52 10.07 1.65
N CYS A 3 18.21 10.15 1.87
CA CYS A 3 17.20 9.84 0.85
C CYS A 3 17.27 10.89 -0.27
N SER A 4 17.89 10.53 -1.40
CA SER A 4 18.08 11.42 -2.57
C SER A 4 16.94 11.31 -3.61
N SER A 5 15.78 10.72 -3.26
CA SER A 5 14.68 10.45 -4.20
C SER A 5 13.59 11.53 -4.28
N LEU A 6 13.77 12.70 -3.63
CA LEU A 6 12.81 13.81 -3.54
C LEU A 6 12.54 14.52 -4.88
N ARG A 7 11.84 13.85 -5.82
CA ARG A 7 11.45 14.46 -7.12
C ARG A 7 9.97 14.30 -7.52
N HIS A 8 9.06 13.81 -6.65
CA HIS A 8 7.62 13.77 -6.97
C HIS A 8 6.73 14.29 -5.79
N PRO A 9 6.00 15.40 -5.96
CA PRO A 9 5.29 16.08 -4.86
C PRO A 9 4.03 15.36 -4.35
N ALA A 10 3.51 14.37 -5.07
CA ALA A 10 2.34 13.60 -4.62
C ALA A 10 2.69 12.44 -3.66
N LEU A 11 3.97 12.04 -3.58
CA LEU A 11 4.41 10.86 -2.83
C LEU A 11 4.99 11.20 -1.45
N VAL A 12 5.27 12.47 -1.16
CA VAL A 12 5.83 12.91 0.14
C VAL A 12 4.91 12.61 1.33
N PHE A 13 3.58 12.67 1.15
CA PHE A 13 2.63 12.30 2.21
C PHE A 13 2.65 10.79 2.50
N LEU A 14 2.86 9.99 1.46
CA LEU A 14 2.86 8.53 1.53
C LEU A 14 4.17 8.02 2.16
N GLU A 15 5.30 8.61 1.80
CA GLU A 15 6.59 8.35 2.46
C GLU A 15 6.51 8.74 3.93
N ALA A 16 5.95 9.91 4.27
CA ALA A 16 5.73 10.34 5.65
C ALA A 16 4.82 9.41 6.46
N ALA A 17 3.76 8.87 5.85
CA ALA A 17 2.91 7.87 6.49
C ALA A 17 3.69 6.58 6.77
N ILE A 18 4.47 6.10 5.79
CA ILE A 18 5.31 4.90 5.95
C ILE A 18 6.35 5.12 7.05
N VAL A 19 7.15 6.19 7.03
CA VAL A 19 8.20 6.37 8.04
C VAL A 19 7.67 6.63 9.45
N ASN A 20 6.48 7.22 9.60
CA ASN A 20 5.88 7.46 10.92
C ASN A 20 5.10 6.26 11.47
N THR A 21 4.52 5.42 10.61
CA THR A 21 3.66 4.29 11.05
C THR A 21 4.31 2.92 10.86
N CYS A 22 5.13 2.75 9.82
CA CYS A 22 5.93 1.56 9.58
C CYS A 22 7.28 1.77 10.25
N LEU A 23 7.31 1.58 11.57
CA LEU A 23 8.56 1.36 12.28
C LEU A 23 9.28 0.19 11.60
N ARG A 24 10.56 0.37 11.25
CA ARG A 24 11.49 -0.69 10.81
C ARG A 24 11.20 -1.96 11.65
N GLU A 25 11.04 -3.11 11.01
CA GLU A 25 10.59 -4.39 11.59
C GLU A 25 9.07 -4.59 11.80
N THR A 26 8.21 -3.77 11.20
CA THR A 26 6.75 -3.97 11.28
C THR A 26 6.19 -4.58 10.00
N ARG A 27 5.56 -5.75 10.13
CA ARG A 27 4.82 -6.39 9.05
C ARG A 27 3.49 -5.68 8.80
N GLY A 28 3.21 -5.36 7.54
CA GLY A 28 2.00 -4.66 7.11
C GLY A 28 1.19 -5.42 6.08
N ILE A 29 -0.04 -4.99 5.82
CA ILE A 29 -0.83 -5.39 4.65
C ILE A 29 -0.98 -4.17 3.74
N ALA A 30 -0.76 -4.34 2.45
CA ALA A 30 -0.95 -3.28 1.46
C ALA A 30 -2.00 -3.72 0.43
N ALA A 31 -3.20 -3.13 0.49
CA ALA A 31 -4.33 -3.47 -0.38
C ALA A 31 -4.46 -2.46 -1.53
N THR A 32 -4.58 -2.96 -2.76
CA THR A 32 -4.67 -2.12 -3.96
C THR A 32 -5.73 -2.62 -4.93
N ALA A 33 -6.47 -1.67 -5.52
CA ALA A 33 -7.48 -1.90 -6.56
C ALA A 33 -7.31 -0.91 -7.74
N GLY A 34 -6.09 -0.37 -7.96
CA GLY A 34 -5.90 0.68 -8.97
C GLY A 34 -4.45 1.13 -9.15
N ALA A 35 -4.17 1.91 -10.21
CA ALA A 35 -2.83 2.38 -10.57
C ALA A 35 -2.09 3.07 -9.41
N PHE A 36 -2.80 3.90 -8.65
CA PHE A 36 -2.23 4.62 -7.54
C PHE A 36 -1.89 3.70 -6.37
N GLY A 37 -2.75 2.73 -6.08
CA GLY A 37 -2.52 1.74 -5.03
C GLY A 37 -1.31 0.86 -5.37
N THR A 38 -1.22 0.40 -6.63
CA THR A 38 -0.09 -0.41 -7.10
C THR A 38 1.22 0.34 -6.96
N ARG A 39 1.30 1.59 -7.44
CA ARG A 39 2.49 2.42 -7.28
C ARG A 39 2.86 2.65 -5.82
N PHE A 40 1.86 2.74 -4.95
CA PHE A 40 2.10 2.89 -3.52
C PHE A 40 2.68 1.61 -2.90
N VAL A 41 2.15 0.44 -3.24
CA VAL A 41 2.72 -0.84 -2.77
C VAL A 41 4.15 -1.03 -3.30
N ASP A 42 4.37 -0.79 -4.60
CA ASP A 42 5.70 -0.91 -5.22
C ASP A 42 6.72 0.01 -4.51
N MET A 43 6.28 1.21 -4.12
CA MET A 43 7.11 2.13 -3.37
C MET A 43 7.41 1.60 -1.96
N VAL A 44 6.39 1.17 -1.21
CA VAL A 44 6.54 0.60 0.14
C VAL A 44 7.53 -0.57 0.15
N GLU A 45 7.42 -1.48 -0.82
CA GLU A 45 8.34 -2.60 -1.02
C GLU A 45 9.75 -2.12 -1.38
N ALA A 46 9.89 -1.13 -2.27
CA ALA A 46 11.18 -0.55 -2.66
C ALA A 46 11.91 0.16 -1.50
N TYR A 47 11.16 0.71 -0.53
CA TYR A 47 11.72 1.28 0.71
C TYR A 47 12.09 0.22 1.77
N GLY A 48 11.86 -1.07 1.49
CA GLY A 48 12.27 -2.18 2.33
C GLY A 48 11.32 -2.50 3.48
N ALA A 49 10.04 -2.08 3.38
CA ALA A 49 9.03 -2.49 4.35
C ALA A 49 8.56 -3.93 4.07
N ASP A 50 8.35 -4.72 5.12
CA ASP A 50 7.75 -6.06 5.02
C ASP A 50 6.23 -5.92 4.91
N VAL A 51 5.70 -6.02 3.68
CA VAL A 51 4.26 -5.92 3.43
C VAL A 51 3.72 -7.13 2.68
N LYS A 52 2.56 -7.61 3.14
CA LYS A 52 1.72 -8.55 2.41
C LYS A 52 0.86 -7.75 1.43
N ARG A 53 1.21 -7.82 0.15
CA ARG A 53 0.42 -7.24 -0.93
C ARG A 53 -0.88 -8.01 -1.15
N MET A 54 -1.99 -7.29 -1.30
CA MET A 54 -3.30 -7.82 -1.68
C MET A 54 -3.83 -7.04 -2.88
N ASP A 55 -3.78 -7.65 -4.05
CA ASP A 55 -4.33 -7.09 -5.28
C ASP A 55 -5.80 -7.47 -5.45
N PHE A 56 -6.65 -6.46 -5.62
CA PHE A 56 -8.08 -6.56 -5.88
C PHE A 56 -8.37 -6.17 -7.33
N GLU A 57 -9.59 -6.44 -7.79
CA GLU A 57 -10.04 -6.04 -9.12
C GLU A 57 -9.92 -4.52 -9.30
N TRP A 58 -9.45 -4.10 -10.47
CA TRP A 58 -9.23 -2.70 -10.77
C TRP A 58 -10.55 -1.90 -10.78
N GLY A 59 -10.66 -0.90 -9.93
CA GLY A 59 -11.91 -0.15 -9.72
C GLY A 59 -12.97 -0.92 -8.93
N GLY A 60 -12.67 -2.14 -8.50
CA GLY A 60 -13.51 -2.95 -7.62
C GLY A 60 -13.37 -2.54 -6.14
N PRO A 61 -14.31 -2.97 -5.30
CA PRO A 61 -14.22 -2.76 -3.86
C PRO A 61 -13.09 -3.59 -3.25
N ILE A 62 -12.43 -3.04 -2.24
CA ILE A 62 -11.59 -3.80 -1.32
C ILE A 62 -12.51 -4.29 -0.21
N ASP A 63 -12.71 -5.60 -0.11
CA ASP A 63 -13.59 -6.19 0.91
C ASP A 63 -12.90 -6.13 2.30
N PRO A 64 -13.50 -5.45 3.30
CA PRO A 64 -12.98 -5.44 4.66
C PRO A 64 -12.87 -6.83 5.30
N ASP A 65 -13.69 -7.80 4.87
CA ASP A 65 -13.66 -9.16 5.40
C ASP A 65 -12.42 -9.92 4.94
N ASP A 66 -11.94 -9.68 3.71
CA ASP A 66 -10.68 -10.21 3.21
C ASP A 66 -9.48 -9.67 4.00
N ILE A 67 -9.50 -8.37 4.32
CA ILE A 67 -8.49 -7.75 5.19
C ILE A 67 -8.55 -8.36 6.60
N ARG A 68 -9.76 -8.53 7.15
CA ARG A 68 -9.94 -9.15 8.47
C ARG A 68 -9.43 -10.58 8.51
N LYS A 69 -9.66 -11.35 7.44
CA LYS A 69 -9.12 -12.70 7.30
C LYS A 69 -7.60 -12.69 7.26
N ALA A 70 -7.01 -11.81 6.44
CA ALA A 70 -5.56 -11.67 6.36
C ALA A 70 -4.91 -11.28 7.71
N LEU A 71 -5.57 -10.43 8.51
CA LEU A 71 -5.13 -10.09 9.87
C LEU A 71 -5.26 -11.25 10.87
N LYS A 72 -6.26 -12.12 10.70
CA LYS A 72 -6.40 -13.32 11.54
C LYS A 72 -5.36 -14.39 11.20
N ASP A 73 -5.07 -14.54 9.90
CA ASP A 73 -4.09 -15.51 9.40
C ASP A 73 -2.66 -15.10 9.77
N ASP A 74 -2.41 -13.80 9.93
CA ASP A 74 -1.11 -13.25 10.31
C ASP A 74 -1.22 -12.21 11.45
N PRO A 75 -1.21 -12.66 12.72
CA PRO A 75 -1.29 -11.78 13.88
C PRO A 75 -0.08 -10.86 14.07
N SER A 76 1.00 -11.07 13.31
CA SER A 76 2.21 -10.23 13.39
C SER A 76 2.06 -8.91 12.63
N VAL A 77 1.02 -8.80 11.79
CA VAL A 77 0.67 -7.57 11.08
C VAL A 77 0.26 -6.49 12.07
N LYS A 78 0.92 -5.33 12.02
CA LYS A 78 0.59 -4.18 12.90
C LYS A 78 0.03 -2.97 12.16
N ALA A 79 0.00 -3.02 10.83
CA ALA A 79 -0.51 -1.93 10.00
C ALA A 79 -1.23 -2.45 8.77
N VAL A 80 -2.31 -1.76 8.39
CA VAL A 80 -2.98 -1.97 7.10
C VAL A 80 -2.95 -0.66 6.33
N LEU A 81 -2.40 -0.73 5.12
CA LEU A 81 -2.30 0.37 4.19
C LEU A 81 -3.35 0.15 3.09
N VAL A 82 -4.34 1.03 3.04
CA VAL A 82 -5.39 1.03 2.01
C VAL A 82 -5.39 2.37 1.34
N LEU A 83 -5.17 2.39 0.03
CA LEU A 83 -5.33 3.60 -0.76
C LEU A 83 -6.78 3.69 -1.26
N ILE A 84 -7.61 4.47 -0.56
CA ILE A 84 -8.98 4.73 -0.99
C ILE A 84 -8.96 5.86 -2.00
N THR A 85 -9.06 5.51 -3.28
CA THR A 85 -9.12 6.47 -4.40
C THR A 85 -10.42 6.25 -5.16
N ARG A 86 -11.24 7.30 -5.28
CA ARG A 86 -12.34 7.34 -6.25
C ARG A 86 -11.80 7.93 -7.54
N HIS A 87 -11.21 7.09 -8.40
CA HIS A 87 -10.87 7.51 -9.76
C HIS A 87 -11.66 6.69 -10.78
N LEU A 88 -12.62 7.36 -11.43
CA LEU A 88 -13.39 6.81 -12.55
C LEU A 88 -12.53 6.85 -13.81
N ARG A 89 -11.92 5.71 -14.20
CA ARG A 89 -11.77 5.18 -15.58
C ARG A 89 -10.64 4.15 -15.69
N GLY A 90 -11.00 2.99 -16.24
CA GLY A 90 -10.20 2.16 -17.16
C GLY A 90 -8.94 1.50 -16.62
N ALA A 91 -9.00 0.17 -16.43
CA ALA A 91 -7.80 -0.67 -16.34
C ALA A 91 -6.87 -0.39 -17.53
N PRO A 92 -5.54 -0.39 -17.34
CA PRO A 92 -4.61 -0.23 -18.46
C PRO A 92 -4.87 -1.35 -19.47
N THR A 93 -5.34 -0.99 -20.66
CA THR A 93 -5.23 -1.87 -21.83
C THR A 93 -3.78 -1.83 -22.26
N ARG A 94 -3.21 -3.02 -22.46
CA ARG A 94 -1.80 -3.31 -22.78
C ARG A 94 -1.10 -2.24 -23.63
#